data_AF-S6US85-F1
#
_entry.id   AF-S6US85-F1
#
_cell.length_a   1.000
_cell.length_b   1.000
_cell.length_c   1.000
_cell.angle_alpha   90.00
_cell.angle_beta   90.00
_cell.angle_gamma   90.00
#
_symmetry.space_group_name_H-M   'P 1'
#
loop_
_entity.id
_entity.type
_entity.pdbx_description
1 polymer ?
#
loop_
_entity_poly.entity_id
_entity_poly.type
_entity_poly.pdbx_seq_one_letter_code
_entity_poly.pdbx_strand_id
1 'polypeptide(L)'
;MTTTPSPDARWTRRRTEKQRRLEQVRALADGVVLPTDRIVAALEALLVSGDRVVLEGNNQKQADFLSRALAKVDPGKVHDLHMIMPSVGRAEHLDLFEQGIARKLDFSFAGTQSLRISQLLEDGLLEIGAIHTYIELYSRLVVDLIPNVVLAAGFMADRAGNIYTGPSTEDTPALIEPAAFSDGIVIVQVNQLVDDVSELPRVDIPASWVDFVVVADKPFYIEPLFTRDPRHIKPVHVLMAMMAIRGIYEKHNVQSLNHGIGFNTAAIELILPTYGESLGLKGKICRNWTLNPHPTLIPAIESGWVESVHCFGTELGMENYIAARPDVFFTGRDGSLRSNRQLCQLAGQYAVDLFIGATLQVDGDGHSSTVTRGRLAG
;
A
#
# COMPACT_ATOMS: atom_id res chain seq x y z
N MET A 1 -2.54 19.03 42.05
CA MET A 1 -2.16 17.65 41.67
C MET A 1 -3.44 16.83 41.61
N THR A 2 -4.01 16.68 40.42
CA THR A 2 -5.14 15.78 40.20
C THR A 2 -4.59 14.37 40.12
N THR A 3 -4.87 13.54 41.13
CA THR A 3 -4.63 12.11 41.10
C THR A 3 -5.57 11.51 40.04
N THR A 4 -5.05 11.27 38.84
CA THR A 4 -5.80 10.54 37.81
C THR A 4 -6.04 9.13 38.34
N PRO A 5 -7.30 8.70 38.54
CA PRO A 5 -7.56 7.36 39.05
C PRO A 5 -7.03 6.33 38.04
N SER A 6 -6.35 5.29 38.53
CA SER A 6 -5.91 4.18 37.70
C SER A 6 -7.16 3.52 37.07
N PRO A 7 -7.22 3.39 35.73
CA PRO A 7 -8.39 2.84 35.08
C PRO A 7 -8.67 1.39 35.50
N ASP A 8 -9.95 1.05 35.67
CA ASP A 8 -10.40 -0.30 36.05
C ASP A 8 -9.92 -1.34 35.01
N ALA A 9 -9.31 -2.43 35.50
CA ALA A 9 -8.71 -3.50 34.72
C ALA A 9 -9.67 -4.12 33.68
N ARG A 10 -11.00 -4.07 33.91
CA ARG A 10 -11.99 -4.55 32.95
C ARG A 10 -12.01 -3.75 31.64
N TRP A 11 -11.61 -2.48 31.69
CA TRP A 11 -11.59 -1.55 30.56
C TRP A 11 -10.22 -1.39 29.91
N THR A 12 -9.18 -2.01 30.47
CA THR A 12 -7.79 -1.93 29.96
C THR A 12 -7.25 -3.27 29.49
N ARG A 13 -8.11 -4.25 29.21
CA ARG A 13 -7.69 -5.62 28.82
C ARG A 13 -6.70 -5.64 27.65
N ARG A 14 -6.96 -4.90 26.57
CA ARG A 14 -6.05 -4.83 25.41
C ARG A 14 -4.72 -4.20 25.77
N ARG A 15 -4.73 -3.09 26.51
CA ARG A 15 -3.52 -2.45 27.03
C ARG A 15 -2.70 -3.40 27.90
N THR A 16 -3.33 -4.12 28.83
CA THR A 16 -2.65 -5.11 29.66
C THR A 16 -2.05 -6.23 28.84
N GLU A 17 -2.76 -6.71 27.81
CA GLU A 17 -2.26 -7.73 26.89
C GLU A 17 -1.07 -7.22 26.05
N LYS A 18 -1.14 -6.00 25.50
CA LYS A 18 -0.01 -5.36 24.83
C LYS A 18 1.20 -5.29 25.76
N GLN A 19 1.04 -4.80 26.98
CA GLN A 19 2.13 -4.70 27.96
C GLN A 19 2.75 -6.06 28.30
N ARG A 20 1.93 -7.11 28.44
CA ARG A 20 2.42 -8.48 28.64
C ARG A 20 3.34 -8.92 27.49
N ARG A 21 2.96 -8.66 26.24
CA ARG A 21 3.74 -9.02 25.04
C ARG A 21 5.01 -8.18 24.93
N LEU A 22 4.94 -6.87 25.17
CA LEU A 22 6.11 -5.99 25.15
C LEU A 22 7.18 -6.41 26.17
N GLU A 23 6.77 -6.84 27.38
CA GLU A 23 7.71 -7.29 28.40
C GLU A 23 8.47 -8.57 27.99
N GLN A 24 7.88 -9.43 27.15
CA GLN A 24 8.53 -10.66 26.65
C GLN A 24 9.71 -10.37 25.72
N VAL A 25 9.70 -9.23 25.01
CA VAL A 25 10.78 -8.84 24.10
C VAL A 25 11.69 -7.76 24.66
N ARG A 26 11.42 -7.26 25.89
CA ARG A 26 12.20 -6.18 26.51
C ARG A 26 13.68 -6.50 26.63
N ALA A 27 14.04 -7.76 26.87
CA ALA A 27 15.43 -8.20 26.94
C ALA A 27 16.06 -8.48 25.56
N LEU A 28 15.24 -8.56 24.50
CA LEU A 28 15.68 -8.74 23.11
C LEU A 28 15.90 -7.40 22.41
N ALA A 29 15.16 -6.36 22.78
CA ALA A 29 15.19 -5.04 22.15
C ALA A 29 16.11 -4.05 22.89
N ASP A 30 16.73 -3.14 22.14
CA ASP A 30 17.36 -1.92 22.67
C ASP A 30 16.38 -0.75 22.51
N GLY A 31 15.60 -0.49 23.57
CA GLY A 31 14.47 0.43 23.49
C GLY A 31 13.43 -0.07 22.48
N VAL A 32 13.24 0.69 21.39
CA VAL A 32 12.35 0.31 20.28
C VAL A 32 13.07 -0.47 19.17
N VAL A 33 14.38 -0.68 19.26
CA VAL A 33 15.16 -1.30 18.18
C VAL A 33 15.25 -2.81 18.41
N LEU A 34 14.68 -3.59 17.50
CA LEU A 34 14.84 -5.04 17.46
C LEU A 34 16.09 -5.44 16.66
N PRO A 35 16.89 -6.41 17.15
CA PRO A 35 18.03 -6.91 16.39
C PRO A 35 17.57 -7.78 15.21
N THR A 36 18.14 -7.51 14.03
CA THR A 36 17.79 -8.16 12.75
C THR A 36 17.83 -9.68 12.81
N ASP A 37 18.85 -10.26 13.46
CA ASP A 37 19.06 -11.71 13.58
C ASP A 37 18.11 -12.39 14.57
N ARG A 38 17.40 -11.60 15.40
CA ARG A 38 16.44 -12.10 16.39
C ARG A 38 14.98 -11.81 16.03
N ILE A 39 14.72 -11.31 14.82
CA ILE A 39 13.37 -10.91 14.42
C ILE A 39 12.35 -12.05 14.54
N VAL A 40 12.72 -13.29 14.18
CA VAL A 40 11.79 -14.44 14.27
C VAL A 40 11.39 -14.70 15.72
N ALA A 41 12.36 -14.67 16.64
CA ALA A 41 12.09 -14.83 18.08
C ALA A 41 11.24 -13.69 18.64
N ALA A 42 11.42 -12.46 18.15
CA ALA A 42 10.58 -11.33 18.52
C ALA A 42 9.14 -11.50 17.99
N LEU A 43 8.98 -11.93 16.73
CA LEU A 43 7.66 -12.22 16.15
C LEU A 43 6.94 -13.33 16.93
N GLU A 44 7.61 -14.43 17.26
CA GLU A 44 7.03 -15.51 18.09
C GLU A 44 6.61 -15.07 19.49
N ALA A 45 7.20 -14.00 20.03
CA ALA A 45 6.85 -13.45 21.35
C ALA A 45 5.75 -12.37 21.27
N LEU A 46 5.72 -11.59 20.19
CA LEU A 46 4.77 -10.48 20.02
C LEU A 46 3.44 -10.91 19.40
N LEU A 47 3.45 -11.92 18.52
CA LEU A 47 2.26 -12.48 17.93
C LEU A 47 1.69 -13.60 18.80
N VAL A 48 0.37 -13.69 18.83
CA VAL A 48 -0.37 -14.78 19.47
C VAL A 48 -1.29 -15.42 18.43
N SER A 49 -1.48 -16.73 18.52
CA SER A 49 -2.38 -17.46 17.61
C SER A 49 -3.77 -16.83 17.56
N GLY A 50 -4.30 -16.68 16.35
CA GLY A 50 -5.59 -16.00 16.10
C GLY A 50 -5.52 -14.48 16.03
N ASP A 51 -4.35 -13.85 16.19
CA ASP A 51 -4.20 -12.41 16.00
C ASP A 51 -4.61 -11.98 14.57
N ARG A 52 -5.22 -10.80 14.48
CA ARG A 52 -5.39 -10.06 13.22
C ARG A 52 -4.12 -9.30 12.91
N VAL A 53 -3.44 -9.72 11.86
CA VAL A 53 -2.15 -9.20 11.46
C VAL A 53 -2.30 -8.47 10.14
N VAL A 54 -2.15 -7.15 10.19
CA VAL A 54 -1.94 -6.37 8.97
C VAL A 54 -0.49 -6.58 8.55
N LEU A 55 -0.30 -7.15 7.37
CA LEU A 55 1.03 -7.29 6.77
C LEU A 55 1.08 -6.40 5.54
N GLU A 56 2.04 -5.48 5.53
CA GLU A 56 2.22 -4.53 4.44
C GLU A 56 2.74 -5.21 3.18
N GLY A 57 1.82 -5.78 2.41
CA GLY A 57 1.94 -5.92 0.98
C GLY A 57 1.12 -4.82 0.33
N ASN A 58 1.74 -3.67 0.02
CA ASN A 58 1.05 -2.62 -0.73
C ASN A 58 1.09 -2.96 -2.22
N ASN A 59 0.61 -2.05 -3.06
CA ASN A 59 0.76 -2.23 -4.50
C ASN A 59 2.23 -2.15 -4.95
N GLN A 60 3.03 -1.29 -4.32
CA GLN A 60 4.45 -1.15 -4.66
C GLN A 60 5.32 -1.65 -3.49
N LYS A 61 5.33 -0.95 -2.35
CA LYS A 61 6.16 -1.31 -1.17
C LYS A 61 5.73 -2.61 -0.51
N GLN A 62 6.70 -3.47 -0.20
CA GLN A 62 6.51 -4.71 0.53
C GLN A 62 7.39 -4.72 1.78
N ALA A 63 6.84 -5.06 2.95
CA ALA A 63 7.62 -5.39 4.13
C ALA A 63 8.25 -6.80 4.01
N ASP A 64 9.09 -7.00 2.98
CA ASP A 64 9.54 -8.33 2.55
C ASP A 64 10.48 -9.02 3.55
N PHE A 65 11.19 -8.27 4.40
CA PHE A 65 11.99 -8.87 5.47
C PHE A 65 11.09 -9.40 6.58
N LEU A 66 10.08 -8.64 7.00
CA LEU A 66 9.11 -9.08 8.01
C LEU A 66 8.24 -10.23 7.49
N SER A 67 7.78 -10.19 6.23
CA SER A 67 6.98 -11.29 5.66
C SER A 67 7.79 -12.59 5.55
N ARG A 68 9.05 -12.53 5.08
CA ARG A 68 9.96 -13.68 5.05
C ARG A 68 10.32 -14.19 6.45
N ALA A 69 10.41 -13.30 7.45
CA ALA A 69 10.66 -13.69 8.83
C ALA A 69 9.42 -14.35 9.46
N LEU A 70 8.23 -13.82 9.17
CA LEU A 70 6.96 -14.39 9.63
C LEU A 70 6.76 -15.80 9.07
N ALA A 71 7.12 -16.05 7.81
CA ALA A 71 7.10 -17.39 7.21
C ALA A 71 8.17 -18.36 7.77
N LYS A 72 8.91 -17.99 8.81
CA LYS A 72 9.90 -18.85 9.50
C LYS A 72 9.57 -19.06 10.98
N VAL A 73 8.48 -18.49 11.48
CA VAL A 73 8.04 -18.72 12.87
C VAL A 73 7.60 -20.18 13.05
N ASP A 74 7.71 -20.68 14.26
CA ASP A 74 7.20 -22.00 14.61
C ASP A 74 5.65 -22.02 14.60
N PRO A 75 5.00 -22.80 13.72
CA PRO A 75 3.54 -22.91 13.69
C PRO A 75 2.97 -23.54 14.96
N GLY A 76 3.79 -24.23 15.77
CA GLY A 76 3.38 -24.70 17.09
C GLY A 76 3.21 -23.57 18.12
N LYS A 77 3.74 -22.37 17.84
CA LYS A 77 3.62 -21.18 18.71
C LYS A 77 2.67 -20.14 18.14
N VAL A 78 2.71 -19.94 16.82
CA VAL A 78 1.91 -18.93 16.11
C VAL A 78 1.17 -19.61 14.97
N HIS A 79 -0.14 -19.76 15.11
CA HIS A 79 -1.01 -20.38 14.11
C HIS A 79 -2.37 -19.66 14.03
N ASP A 80 -3.17 -20.03 13.03
CA ASP A 80 -4.51 -19.47 12.81
C ASP A 80 -4.54 -17.94 12.69
N LEU A 81 -3.44 -17.31 12.26
CA LEU A 81 -3.41 -15.87 12.05
C LEU A 81 -4.47 -15.45 11.02
N HIS A 82 -5.08 -14.31 11.29
CA HIS A 82 -5.97 -13.63 10.36
C HIS A 82 -5.19 -12.53 9.65
N MET A 83 -4.76 -12.82 8.42
CA MET A 83 -3.99 -11.89 7.61
C MET A 83 -4.91 -10.86 6.97
N ILE A 84 -4.52 -9.59 7.10
CA ILE A 84 -5.17 -8.46 6.45
C ILE A 84 -4.13 -7.80 5.55
N MET A 85 -4.30 -7.87 4.23
CA MET A 85 -3.26 -7.48 3.28
C MET A 85 -3.86 -6.66 2.14
N PRO A 86 -3.49 -5.39 1.95
CA PRO A 86 -3.98 -4.62 0.80
C PRO A 86 -3.69 -5.32 -0.54
N SER A 87 -2.50 -5.89 -0.69
CA SER A 87 -2.05 -6.63 -1.86
C SER A 87 -1.29 -7.90 -1.47
N VAL A 88 -1.68 -9.01 -2.08
CA VAL A 88 -1.03 -10.32 -1.97
C VAL A 88 -0.16 -10.54 -3.21
N GLY A 89 1.00 -9.88 -3.27
CA GLY A 89 1.90 -9.97 -4.42
C GLY A 89 3.04 -11.00 -4.30
N ARG A 90 3.51 -11.23 -3.07
CA ARG A 90 4.71 -12.02 -2.80
C ARG A 90 4.38 -13.50 -2.54
N ALA A 91 5.31 -14.40 -2.87
CA ALA A 91 5.13 -15.83 -2.65
C ALA A 91 5.05 -16.15 -1.15
N GLU A 92 5.93 -15.52 -0.36
CA GLU A 92 5.99 -15.70 1.09
C GLU A 92 4.72 -15.30 1.83
N HIS A 93 3.83 -14.51 1.21
CA HIS A 93 2.52 -14.19 1.79
C HIS A 93 1.61 -15.43 1.84
N LEU A 94 1.68 -16.30 0.82
CA LEU A 94 0.87 -17.51 0.73
C LEU A 94 1.52 -18.71 1.39
N ASP A 95 2.86 -18.69 1.54
CA ASP A 95 3.59 -19.69 2.32
C ASP A 95 3.09 -19.75 3.77
N LEU A 96 2.60 -18.63 4.32
CA LEU A 96 2.00 -18.57 5.67
C LEU A 96 0.82 -19.54 5.83
N PHE A 97 0.02 -19.72 4.79
CA PHE A 97 -1.17 -20.58 4.82
C PHE A 97 -0.79 -22.05 4.59
N GLU A 98 0.14 -22.32 3.66
CA GLU A 98 0.66 -23.67 3.42
C GLU A 98 1.35 -24.25 4.67
N GLN A 99 2.02 -23.40 5.44
CA GLN A 99 2.72 -23.81 6.66
C GLN A 99 1.83 -23.83 7.91
N GLY A 100 0.54 -23.48 7.80
CA GLY A 100 -0.41 -23.47 8.92
C GLY A 100 -0.21 -22.32 9.92
N ILE A 101 0.59 -21.30 9.57
CA ILE A 101 0.79 -20.10 10.39
C ILE A 101 -0.44 -19.19 10.30
N ALA A 102 -0.98 -19.04 9.10
CA ALA A 102 -2.17 -18.25 8.81
C ALA A 102 -3.34 -19.13 8.36
N ARG A 103 -4.56 -18.64 8.62
CA ARG A 103 -5.80 -19.34 8.24
C ARG A 103 -6.75 -18.45 7.46
N LYS A 104 -6.97 -17.21 7.90
CA LYS A 104 -7.94 -16.28 7.28
C LYS A 104 -7.24 -15.18 6.52
N LEU A 105 -7.83 -14.75 5.41
CA LEU A 105 -7.34 -13.66 4.58
C LEU A 105 -8.48 -12.69 4.20
N ASP A 106 -8.30 -11.41 4.53
CA ASP A 106 -9.03 -10.30 3.91
C ASP A 106 -8.03 -9.47 3.08
N PHE A 107 -8.32 -9.30 1.80
CA PHE A 107 -7.41 -8.62 0.87
C PHE A 107 -8.13 -7.74 -0.16
N SER A 108 -7.36 -6.93 -0.90
CA SER A 108 -7.88 -6.11 -2.01
C SER A 108 -7.31 -6.49 -3.38
N PHE A 109 -6.01 -6.71 -3.52
CA PHE A 109 -5.38 -7.06 -4.79
C PHE A 109 -4.59 -8.37 -4.70
N ALA A 110 -4.68 -9.24 -5.72
CA ALA A 110 -4.02 -10.56 -5.72
C ALA A 110 -2.85 -10.71 -6.71
N GLY A 111 -2.66 -9.75 -7.62
CA GLY A 111 -1.60 -9.79 -8.63
C GLY A 111 -1.42 -11.16 -9.30
N THR A 112 -0.17 -11.62 -9.34
CA THR A 112 0.22 -12.92 -9.92
C THR A 112 -0.14 -14.12 -9.04
N GLN A 113 -0.52 -13.90 -7.77
CA GLN A 113 -0.83 -14.95 -6.80
C GLN A 113 -2.26 -15.49 -6.89
N SER A 114 -3.12 -14.87 -7.71
CA SER A 114 -4.55 -15.25 -7.86
C SER A 114 -4.83 -16.75 -8.06
N LEU A 115 -3.97 -17.45 -8.81
CA LEU A 115 -4.08 -18.91 -9.01
C LEU A 115 -3.82 -19.68 -7.70
N ARG A 116 -2.74 -19.31 -7.00
CA ARG A 116 -2.32 -19.97 -5.76
C ARG A 116 -3.32 -19.70 -4.62
N ILE A 117 -3.90 -18.50 -4.56
CA ILE A 117 -5.02 -18.20 -3.64
C ILE A 117 -6.17 -19.19 -3.85
N SER A 118 -6.55 -19.45 -5.10
CA SER A 118 -7.66 -20.36 -5.41
C SER A 118 -7.35 -21.81 -5.02
N GLN A 119 -6.11 -22.25 -5.25
CA GLN A 119 -5.65 -23.59 -4.89
C GLN A 119 -5.67 -23.79 -3.36
N LEU A 120 -5.13 -22.84 -2.60
CA LEU A 120 -5.12 -22.94 -1.13
C LEU A 120 -6.51 -22.87 -0.50
N LEU A 121 -7.44 -22.16 -1.14
CA LEU A 121 -8.84 -22.16 -0.75
C LEU A 121 -9.50 -23.52 -1.03
N GLU A 122 -9.23 -24.12 -2.19
CA GLU A 122 -9.74 -25.45 -2.57
C GLU A 122 -9.18 -26.56 -1.65
N ASP A 123 -7.89 -26.47 -1.30
CA ASP A 123 -7.22 -27.39 -0.37
C ASP A 123 -7.66 -27.20 1.10
N GLY A 124 -8.47 -26.17 1.39
CA GLY A 124 -8.95 -25.87 2.73
C GLY A 124 -7.84 -25.41 3.68
N LEU A 125 -6.75 -24.82 3.16
CA LEU A 125 -5.64 -24.23 3.91
C LEU A 125 -5.83 -22.74 4.14
N LEU A 126 -6.60 -22.09 3.27
CA LEU A 126 -6.89 -20.65 3.31
C LEU A 126 -8.41 -20.42 3.35
N GLU A 127 -8.86 -19.56 4.25
CA GLU A 127 -10.23 -19.07 4.33
C GLU A 127 -10.29 -17.60 3.90
N ILE A 128 -11.16 -17.27 2.94
CA ILE A 128 -11.38 -15.87 2.54
C ILE A 128 -12.47 -15.26 3.40
N GLY A 129 -12.18 -14.08 3.98
CA GLY A 129 -13.20 -13.19 4.54
C GLY A 129 -13.98 -12.55 3.40
N ALA A 130 -13.41 -11.49 2.81
CA ALA A 130 -13.89 -10.90 1.56
C ALA A 130 -12.74 -10.32 0.71
N ILE A 131 -13.07 -10.05 -0.55
CA ILE A 131 -12.26 -9.22 -1.46
C ILE A 131 -12.82 -7.81 -1.38
N HIS A 132 -11.96 -6.84 -1.10
CA HIS A 132 -12.36 -5.44 -0.85
C HIS A 132 -11.77 -4.53 -1.92
N THR A 133 -12.30 -3.31 -1.99
CA THR A 133 -11.47 -2.19 -2.45
C THR A 133 -10.59 -1.66 -1.32
N TYR A 134 -9.46 -1.04 -1.62
CA TYR A 134 -8.47 -0.62 -0.63
C TYR A 134 -9.04 0.19 0.53
N ILE A 135 -9.74 1.29 0.24
CA ILE A 135 -10.28 2.19 1.29
C ILE A 135 -11.40 1.56 2.10
N GLU A 136 -12.11 0.58 1.54
CA GLU A 136 -13.07 -0.23 2.29
C GLU A 136 -12.31 -1.09 3.32
N LEU A 137 -11.25 -1.79 2.90
CA LEU A 137 -10.43 -2.59 3.80
C LEU A 137 -9.84 -1.74 4.94
N TYR A 138 -9.31 -0.55 4.64
CA TYR A 138 -8.80 0.35 5.68
C TYR A 138 -9.90 0.82 6.63
N SER A 139 -11.10 1.08 6.12
CA SER A 139 -12.25 1.50 6.94
C SER A 139 -12.66 0.41 7.93
N ARG A 140 -12.50 -0.88 7.57
CA ARG A 140 -12.77 -2.01 8.46
C ARG A 140 -11.82 -2.09 9.65
N LEU A 141 -10.59 -1.56 9.54
CA LEU A 141 -9.59 -1.59 10.61
C LEU A 141 -9.99 -0.79 11.87
N VAL A 142 -11.01 0.06 11.78
CA VAL A 142 -11.55 0.78 12.95
C VAL A 142 -12.94 0.28 13.37
N VAL A 143 -13.46 -0.76 12.72
CA VAL A 143 -14.82 -1.28 12.95
C VAL A 143 -14.79 -2.75 13.36
N ASP A 144 -14.60 -3.66 12.41
CA ASP A 144 -14.78 -5.09 12.60
C ASP A 144 -13.48 -5.90 12.42
N LEU A 145 -12.50 -5.33 11.70
CA LEU A 145 -11.16 -5.87 11.50
C LEU A 145 -10.09 -5.12 12.30
N ILE A 146 -10.43 -4.62 13.49
CA ILE A 146 -9.46 -3.93 14.36
C ILE A 146 -8.20 -4.79 14.55
N PRO A 147 -7.02 -4.31 14.10
CA PRO A 147 -5.82 -5.14 14.04
C PRO A 147 -5.14 -5.29 15.40
N ASN A 148 -4.56 -6.47 15.62
CA ASN A 148 -3.73 -6.75 16.80
C ASN A 148 -2.28 -6.39 16.54
N VAL A 149 -1.78 -6.65 15.33
CA VAL A 149 -0.40 -6.42 14.92
C VAL A 149 -0.38 -5.77 13.53
N VAL A 150 0.53 -4.82 13.32
CA VAL A 150 0.84 -4.24 12.00
C VAL A 150 2.32 -4.43 11.73
N LEU A 151 2.64 -5.07 10.62
CA LEU A 151 3.98 -5.28 10.10
C LEU A 151 4.17 -4.40 8.86
N ALA A 152 4.94 -3.33 8.99
CA ALA A 152 5.10 -2.29 7.97
C ALA A 152 6.57 -2.03 7.61
N ALA A 153 6.81 -1.15 6.64
CA ALA A 153 8.10 -0.80 6.10
C ALA A 153 8.27 0.72 5.92
N GLY A 154 9.48 1.21 6.19
CA GLY A 154 9.93 2.58 5.91
C GLY A 154 11.35 2.62 5.35
N PHE A 155 11.78 3.78 4.85
CA PHE A 155 13.17 3.95 4.40
C PHE A 155 14.10 4.07 5.60
N MET A 156 13.77 4.96 6.54
CA MET A 156 14.61 5.27 7.69
C MET A 156 13.79 5.30 8.97
N ALA A 157 14.41 4.94 10.08
CA ALA A 157 13.92 5.25 11.41
C ALA A 157 15.02 5.88 12.27
N ASP A 158 14.63 6.68 13.25
CA ASP A 158 15.51 7.02 14.37
C ASP A 158 15.37 6.03 15.54
N ARG A 159 16.19 6.19 16.57
CA ARG A 159 16.11 5.37 17.80
C ARG A 159 14.90 5.67 18.69
N ALA A 160 14.12 6.71 18.39
CA ALA A 160 12.84 6.95 19.07
C ALA A 160 11.69 6.18 18.42
N GLY A 161 11.85 5.75 17.16
CA GLY A 161 10.85 5.05 16.37
C GLY A 161 10.11 5.93 15.37
N ASN A 162 10.56 7.18 15.14
CA ASN A 162 10.02 8.00 14.06
C ASN A 162 10.41 7.39 12.72
N ILE A 163 9.47 7.31 11.78
CA ILE A 163 9.69 6.68 10.48
C ILE A 163 9.61 7.71 9.37
N TYR A 164 10.57 7.64 8.46
CA TYR A 164 10.48 8.25 7.14
C TYR A 164 10.11 7.19 6.10
N THR A 165 8.92 7.32 5.51
CA THR A 165 8.39 6.43 4.46
C THR A 165 8.54 7.00 3.05
N GLY A 166 8.79 8.31 2.91
CA GLY A 166 9.17 8.98 1.68
C GLY A 166 8.13 8.86 0.56
N PRO A 167 8.61 8.77 -0.71
CA PRO A 167 7.77 8.53 -1.87
C PRO A 167 6.89 7.27 -1.77
N SER A 168 7.31 6.29 -0.96
CA SER A 168 6.61 5.03 -0.70
C SER A 168 5.80 5.06 0.60
N THR A 169 5.21 6.21 0.94
CA THR A 169 4.27 6.34 2.06
C THR A 169 3.06 5.42 1.89
N GLU A 170 2.41 5.47 0.72
CA GLU A 170 1.41 4.48 0.33
C GLU A 170 0.27 4.29 1.37
N ASP A 171 0.05 3.06 1.84
CA ASP A 171 -1.01 2.66 2.76
C ASP A 171 -0.63 2.92 4.22
N THR A 172 0.67 3.04 4.52
CA THR A 172 1.22 2.91 5.87
C THR A 172 0.49 3.73 6.94
N PRO A 173 0.15 5.01 6.73
CA PRO A 173 -0.59 5.77 7.73
C PRO A 173 -1.95 5.13 8.07
N ALA A 174 -2.68 4.66 7.07
CA ALA A 174 -4.00 4.04 7.22
C ALA A 174 -3.94 2.63 7.83
N LEU A 175 -2.80 1.94 7.68
CA LEU A 175 -2.59 0.61 8.28
C LEU A 175 -2.12 0.71 9.74
N ILE A 176 -1.22 1.65 10.05
CA ILE A 176 -0.61 1.80 11.37
C ILE A 176 -1.56 2.44 12.37
N GLU A 177 -2.23 3.53 11.98
CA GLU A 177 -3.04 4.33 12.91
C GLU A 177 -4.09 3.50 13.68
N PRO A 178 -4.88 2.62 13.04
CA PRO A 178 -5.87 1.81 13.75
C PRO A 178 -5.27 0.96 14.87
N ALA A 179 -4.10 0.35 14.65
CA ALA A 179 -3.42 -0.47 15.67
C ALA A 179 -2.80 0.38 16.77
N ALA A 180 -2.10 1.46 16.40
CA ALA A 180 -1.43 2.35 17.33
C ALA A 180 -2.38 2.89 18.40
N PHE A 181 -3.62 3.20 18.01
CA PHE A 181 -4.65 3.76 18.89
C PHE A 181 -5.64 2.73 19.45
N SER A 182 -5.46 1.44 19.18
CA SER A 182 -6.31 0.36 19.73
C SER A 182 -5.57 -0.61 20.66
N ASP A 183 -4.42 -0.18 21.21
CA ASP A 183 -3.48 -1.00 21.95
C ASP A 183 -2.97 -2.23 21.14
N GLY A 184 -2.84 -2.09 19.81
CA GLY A 184 -2.16 -3.05 18.94
C GLY A 184 -0.64 -2.87 18.96
N ILE A 185 0.10 -3.78 18.31
CA ILE A 185 1.57 -3.74 18.22
C ILE A 185 1.99 -3.36 16.79
N VAL A 186 2.84 -2.35 16.65
CA VAL A 186 3.34 -1.86 15.37
C VAL A 186 4.84 -2.12 15.24
N ILE A 187 5.22 -2.93 14.25
CA ILE A 187 6.62 -3.25 13.93
C ILE A 187 6.92 -2.74 12.52
N VAL A 188 7.93 -1.89 12.40
CA VAL A 188 8.33 -1.29 11.12
C VAL A 188 9.74 -1.73 10.75
N GLN A 189 9.90 -2.46 9.65
CA GLN A 189 11.23 -2.65 9.08
C GLN A 189 11.71 -1.37 8.40
N VAL A 190 12.99 -1.06 8.52
CA VAL A 190 13.61 0.08 7.84
C VAL A 190 14.88 -0.31 7.13
N ASN A 191 15.23 0.41 6.07
CA ASN A 191 16.48 0.18 5.34
C ASN A 191 17.67 0.69 6.16
N GLN A 192 17.46 1.75 6.94
CA GLN A 192 18.51 2.40 7.73
C GLN A 192 17.95 2.87 9.07
N LEU A 193 18.75 2.68 10.13
CA LEU A 193 18.54 3.31 11.43
C LEU A 193 19.52 4.48 11.54
N VAL A 194 19.02 5.63 11.99
CA VAL A 194 19.82 6.82 12.35
C VAL A 194 19.70 7.07 13.85
N ASP A 195 20.60 7.89 14.40
CA ASP A 195 20.65 8.08 15.85
C ASP A 195 19.62 9.13 16.31
N ASP A 196 19.45 10.23 15.55
CA ASP A 196 18.55 11.33 15.90
C ASP A 196 17.50 11.66 14.82
N VAL A 197 16.36 12.20 15.26
CA VAL A 197 15.24 12.60 14.38
C VAL A 197 15.66 13.64 13.34
N SER A 198 16.65 14.49 13.62
CA SER A 198 17.15 15.51 12.69
C SER A 198 17.86 14.93 11.46
N GLU A 199 18.24 13.64 11.50
CA GLU A 199 18.82 12.92 10.37
C GLU A 199 17.75 12.31 9.45
N LEU A 200 16.48 12.29 9.88
CA LEU A 200 15.37 11.91 9.01
C LEU A 200 15.03 13.09 8.08
N PRO A 201 14.82 12.85 6.77
CA PRO A 201 14.38 13.90 5.85
C PRO A 201 13.08 14.56 6.31
N ARG A 202 12.13 13.75 6.81
CA ARG A 202 10.94 14.18 7.53
C ARG A 202 10.38 13.02 8.37
N VAL A 203 9.45 13.31 9.27
CA VAL A 203 8.68 12.30 9.99
C VAL A 203 7.36 12.06 9.27
N ASP A 204 7.18 10.84 8.78
CA ASP A 204 5.98 10.40 8.09
C ASP A 204 5.02 9.62 8.98
N ILE A 205 5.59 8.84 9.92
CA ILE A 205 4.88 8.15 11.01
C ILE A 205 5.61 8.55 12.30
N PRO A 206 4.91 9.16 13.27
CA PRO A 206 5.53 9.58 14.53
C PRO A 206 5.87 8.37 15.41
N ALA A 207 6.95 8.50 16.20
CA ALA A 207 7.44 7.47 17.13
C ALA A 207 6.36 6.90 18.06
N SER A 208 5.43 7.74 18.50
CA SER A 208 4.36 7.32 19.42
C SER A 208 3.36 6.32 18.81
N TRP A 209 3.42 6.08 17.50
CA TRP A 209 2.59 5.10 16.81
C TRP A 209 3.32 3.76 16.60
N VAL A 210 4.63 3.73 16.84
CA VAL A 210 5.50 2.59 16.53
C VAL A 210 5.96 1.96 17.85
N ASP A 211 5.82 0.65 17.97
CA ASP A 211 6.35 -0.08 19.13
C ASP A 211 7.79 -0.51 18.91
N PHE A 212 8.08 -1.02 17.70
CA PHE A 212 9.43 -1.45 17.36
C PHE A 212 9.82 -1.12 15.92
N VAL A 213 11.13 -0.91 15.74
CA VAL A 213 11.78 -0.82 14.44
C VAL A 213 12.82 -1.93 14.30
N VAL A 214 13.08 -2.38 13.07
CA VAL A 214 14.14 -3.34 12.78
C VAL A 214 14.84 -2.95 11.49
N VAL A 215 16.17 -2.96 11.47
CA VAL A 215 16.91 -2.79 10.22
C VAL A 215 16.77 -4.06 9.39
N ALA A 216 16.20 -3.94 8.20
CA ALA A 216 16.02 -5.07 7.28
C ALA A 216 17.36 -5.60 6.77
N ASP A 217 17.39 -6.87 6.36
CA ASP A 217 18.57 -7.51 5.78
C ASP A 217 19.01 -6.91 4.44
N LYS A 218 18.09 -6.21 3.76
CA LYS A 218 18.30 -5.44 2.53
C LYS A 218 17.20 -4.39 2.40
N PRO A 219 17.32 -3.42 1.48
CA PRO A 219 16.25 -2.48 1.21
C PRO A 219 14.93 -3.18 0.88
N PHE A 220 13.83 -2.67 1.42
CA PHE A 220 12.51 -3.24 1.18
C PHE A 220 12.17 -3.32 -0.31
N TYR A 221 11.45 -4.37 -0.70
CA TYR A 221 11.08 -4.56 -2.10
C TYR A 221 10.02 -3.55 -2.58
N ILE A 222 10.20 -3.03 -3.80
CA ILE A 222 9.24 -2.15 -4.50
C ILE A 222 8.89 -2.79 -5.84
N GLU A 223 7.61 -3.09 -6.04
CA GLU A 223 7.09 -3.56 -7.33
C GLU A 223 6.84 -2.36 -8.27
N PRO A 224 7.38 -2.35 -9.51
CA PRO A 224 7.06 -1.34 -10.52
C PRO A 224 5.69 -1.63 -11.16
N LEU A 225 4.64 -1.66 -10.33
CA LEU A 225 3.35 -2.24 -10.71
C LEU A 225 2.72 -1.51 -11.89
N PHE A 226 2.72 -0.17 -11.90
CA PHE A 226 2.01 0.64 -12.89
C PHE A 226 2.86 1.01 -14.11
N THR A 227 4.18 0.88 -14.04
CA THR A 227 5.09 1.16 -15.15
C THR A 227 4.81 0.26 -16.36
N ARG A 228 4.59 0.85 -17.54
CA ARG A 228 4.32 0.13 -18.80
C ARG A 228 5.33 0.51 -19.86
N ASP A 229 6.02 -0.48 -20.44
CA ASP A 229 6.94 -0.25 -21.56
C ASP A 229 6.15 0.15 -22.82
N PRO A 230 6.28 1.40 -23.31
CA PRO A 230 5.53 1.90 -24.46
C PRO A 230 5.72 1.09 -25.75
N ARG A 231 6.80 0.31 -25.88
CA ARG A 231 7.02 -0.55 -27.06
C ARG A 231 5.92 -1.60 -27.25
N HIS A 232 5.20 -1.95 -26.19
CA HIS A 232 4.10 -2.92 -26.25
C HIS A 232 2.74 -2.26 -26.54
N ILE A 233 2.70 -0.94 -26.71
CA ILE A 233 1.49 -0.24 -27.13
C ILE A 233 1.23 -0.52 -28.60
N LYS A 234 0.08 -1.12 -28.90
CA LYS A 234 -0.34 -1.52 -30.24
C LYS A 234 -1.25 -0.47 -30.88
N PRO A 235 -1.40 -0.46 -32.21
CA PRO A 235 -2.31 0.46 -32.90
C PRO A 235 -3.76 0.43 -32.39
N VAL A 236 -4.24 -0.74 -31.94
CA VAL A 236 -5.59 -0.85 -31.33
C VAL A 236 -5.72 -0.05 -30.03
N HIS A 237 -4.67 0.00 -29.19
CA HIS A 237 -4.68 0.83 -27.99
C HIS A 237 -4.72 2.31 -28.37
N VAL A 238 -3.95 2.71 -29.39
CA VAL A 238 -3.94 4.10 -29.89
C VAL A 238 -5.31 4.50 -30.44
N LEU A 239 -5.97 3.63 -31.21
CA LEU A 239 -7.32 3.88 -31.71
C LEU A 239 -8.32 4.11 -30.56
N MET A 240 -8.32 3.22 -29.56
CA MET A 240 -9.20 3.36 -28.40
C MET A 240 -8.87 4.62 -27.60
N ALA A 241 -7.57 4.97 -27.49
CA ALA A 241 -7.13 6.18 -26.82
C ALA A 241 -7.62 7.46 -27.52
N MET A 242 -7.57 7.50 -28.85
CA MET A 242 -8.13 8.61 -29.63
C MET A 242 -9.63 8.75 -29.40
N MET A 243 -10.36 7.62 -29.38
CA MET A 243 -11.79 7.61 -29.08
C MET A 243 -12.09 8.08 -27.66
N ALA A 244 -11.29 7.70 -26.67
CA ALA A 244 -11.44 8.18 -25.29
C ALA A 244 -11.24 9.71 -25.21
N ILE A 245 -10.17 10.25 -25.80
CA ILE A 245 -9.90 11.69 -25.78
C ILE A 245 -11.03 12.47 -26.47
N ARG A 246 -11.40 12.10 -27.70
CA ARG A 246 -12.37 12.85 -28.50
C ARG A 246 -13.81 12.61 -28.07
N GLY A 247 -14.17 11.35 -27.87
CA GLY A 247 -15.54 10.91 -27.63
C GLY A 247 -15.98 11.03 -26.18
N ILE A 248 -15.04 11.07 -25.24
CA ILE A 248 -15.32 11.13 -23.80
C ILE A 248 -14.73 12.40 -23.20
N TYR A 249 -13.40 12.55 -23.21
CA TYR A 249 -12.74 13.60 -22.43
C TYR A 249 -13.12 14.99 -22.92
N GLU A 250 -13.03 15.23 -24.23
CA GLU A 250 -13.46 16.47 -24.85
C GLU A 250 -14.97 16.66 -24.76
N LYS A 251 -15.75 15.63 -25.15
CA LYS A 251 -17.21 15.71 -25.21
C LYS A 251 -17.84 16.10 -23.88
N HIS A 252 -17.26 15.62 -22.78
CA HIS A 252 -17.75 15.88 -21.43
C HIS A 252 -16.90 16.89 -20.66
N ASN A 253 -15.94 17.54 -21.32
CA ASN A 253 -15.06 18.54 -20.72
C ASN A 253 -14.41 18.06 -19.41
N VAL A 254 -13.87 16.84 -19.42
CA VAL A 254 -13.29 16.17 -18.24
C VAL A 254 -12.06 16.95 -17.77
N GLN A 255 -12.14 17.55 -16.58
CA GLN A 255 -11.08 18.35 -15.99
C GLN A 255 -10.12 17.50 -15.16
N SER A 256 -10.66 16.53 -14.43
CA SER A 256 -9.89 15.70 -13.51
C SER A 256 -10.23 14.22 -13.62
N LEU A 257 -9.23 13.35 -13.45
CA LEU A 257 -9.41 11.93 -13.72
C LEU A 257 -8.39 11.00 -13.03
N ASN A 258 -8.78 9.73 -12.94
CA ASN A 258 -7.92 8.61 -12.64
C ASN A 258 -7.84 7.65 -13.84
N HIS A 259 -6.62 7.21 -14.16
CA HIS A 259 -6.39 6.10 -15.07
C HIS A 259 -6.12 4.82 -14.28
N GLY A 260 -6.93 3.81 -14.53
CA GLY A 260 -6.65 2.43 -14.17
C GLY A 260 -5.41 1.91 -14.89
N ILE A 261 -4.82 0.87 -14.33
CA ILE A 261 -3.58 0.26 -14.80
C ILE A 261 -3.76 -0.44 -16.17
N GLY A 262 -2.83 -0.23 -17.11
CA GLY A 262 -2.79 -1.00 -18.37
C GLY A 262 -2.24 -0.25 -19.58
N PHE A 263 -2.02 -0.98 -20.68
CA PHE A 263 -1.56 -0.38 -21.94
C PHE A 263 -2.61 0.51 -22.61
N ASN A 264 -3.89 0.28 -22.33
CA ASN A 264 -4.99 1.07 -22.89
C ASN A 264 -4.93 2.53 -22.43
N THR A 265 -4.77 2.76 -21.12
CA THR A 265 -4.68 4.09 -20.51
C THR A 265 -3.31 4.72 -20.69
N ALA A 266 -2.23 3.94 -20.65
CA ALA A 266 -0.89 4.42 -21.02
C ALA A 266 -0.84 4.99 -22.46
N ALA A 267 -1.58 4.39 -23.39
CA ALA A 267 -1.71 4.93 -24.75
C ALA A 267 -2.40 6.31 -24.75
N ILE A 268 -3.40 6.53 -23.90
CA ILE A 268 -4.06 7.85 -23.74
C ILE A 268 -3.04 8.88 -23.26
N GLU A 269 -2.32 8.58 -22.18
CA GLU A 269 -1.33 9.48 -21.59
C GLU A 269 -0.31 9.98 -22.63
N LEU A 270 0.21 9.06 -23.44
CA LEU A 270 1.24 9.35 -24.43
C LEU A 270 0.75 10.12 -25.66
N ILE A 271 -0.54 10.05 -26.00
CA ILE A 271 -1.09 10.75 -27.16
C ILE A 271 -1.82 12.06 -26.83
N LEU A 272 -2.01 12.39 -25.54
CA LEU A 272 -2.44 13.72 -25.12
C LEU A 272 -1.59 14.83 -25.78
N PRO A 273 -0.24 14.84 -25.66
CA PRO A 273 0.59 15.91 -26.23
C PRO A 273 0.73 15.86 -27.76
N THR A 274 0.05 14.94 -28.45
CA THR A 274 0.05 14.86 -29.92
C THR A 274 -1.36 14.93 -30.48
N TYR A 275 -2.16 13.87 -30.35
CA TYR A 275 -3.54 13.85 -30.81
C TYR A 275 -4.41 14.86 -30.06
N GLY A 276 -4.29 14.93 -28.73
CA GLY A 276 -4.99 15.95 -27.94
C GLY A 276 -4.60 17.37 -28.34
N GLU A 277 -3.32 17.61 -28.64
CA GLU A 277 -2.80 18.89 -29.11
C GLU A 277 -3.38 19.24 -30.50
N SER A 278 -3.48 18.27 -31.41
CA SER A 278 -4.07 18.47 -32.74
C SER A 278 -5.54 18.89 -32.71
N LEU A 279 -6.23 18.62 -31.60
CA LEU A 279 -7.60 19.04 -31.32
C LEU A 279 -7.67 20.39 -30.56
N GLY A 280 -6.52 20.96 -30.18
CA GLY A 280 -6.42 22.20 -29.42
C GLY A 280 -6.98 22.11 -28.00
N LEU A 281 -6.80 20.96 -27.34
CA LEU A 281 -7.42 20.65 -26.04
C LEU A 281 -6.51 20.87 -24.82
N LYS A 282 -5.23 21.23 -25.03
CA LYS A 282 -4.30 21.54 -23.95
C LYS A 282 -4.88 22.61 -23.02
N GLY A 283 -4.82 22.36 -21.72
CA GLY A 283 -5.38 23.25 -20.69
C GLY A 283 -6.92 23.32 -20.67
N LYS A 284 -7.62 22.52 -21.48
CA LYS A 284 -9.09 22.44 -21.49
C LYS A 284 -9.62 21.16 -20.84
N ILE A 285 -8.81 20.11 -20.80
CA ILE A 285 -9.15 18.81 -20.21
C ILE A 285 -7.94 18.23 -19.46
N CYS A 286 -8.17 17.23 -18.62
CA CYS A 286 -7.13 16.40 -18.00
C CYS A 286 -6.05 17.19 -17.24
N ARG A 287 -6.46 18.19 -16.46
CA ARG A 287 -5.57 19.10 -15.73
C ARG A 287 -5.15 18.51 -14.38
N ASN A 288 -6.06 17.86 -13.67
CA ASN A 288 -5.83 17.38 -12.29
C ASN A 288 -5.99 15.86 -12.19
N TRP A 289 -5.02 15.19 -11.57
CA TRP A 289 -4.95 13.73 -11.59
C TRP A 289 -4.85 13.15 -10.18
N THR A 290 -5.59 12.07 -9.95
CA THR A 290 -5.29 11.12 -8.88
C THR A 290 -4.64 9.92 -9.54
N LEU A 291 -3.31 9.83 -9.49
CA LEU A 291 -2.57 8.84 -10.28
C LEU A 291 -1.22 8.53 -9.64
N ASN A 292 -0.75 7.29 -9.77
CA ASN A 292 0.68 7.04 -9.55
C ASN A 292 1.52 7.88 -10.53
N PRO A 293 2.78 8.21 -10.21
CA PRO A 293 3.63 8.97 -11.10
C PRO A 293 4.07 8.11 -12.29
N HIS A 294 3.16 7.86 -13.24
CA HIS A 294 3.41 7.01 -14.39
C HIS A 294 4.52 7.62 -15.26
N PRO A 295 5.57 6.85 -15.64
CA PRO A 295 6.56 7.32 -16.61
C PRO A 295 5.93 7.70 -17.96
N THR A 296 4.83 7.07 -18.34
CA THR A 296 4.07 7.37 -19.57
C THR A 296 3.36 8.72 -19.56
N LEU A 297 3.19 9.34 -18.38
CA LEU A 297 2.61 10.67 -18.25
C LEU A 297 3.67 11.79 -18.39
N ILE A 298 4.97 11.48 -18.34
CA ILE A 298 6.05 12.48 -18.45
C ILE A 298 5.85 13.42 -19.66
N PRO A 299 5.59 12.93 -20.89
CA PRO A 299 5.43 13.84 -22.03
C PRO A 299 4.24 14.80 -21.89
N ALA A 300 3.15 14.39 -21.23
CA ALA A 300 2.01 15.27 -20.97
C ALA A 300 2.33 16.34 -19.92
N ILE A 301 3.08 15.98 -18.87
CA ILE A 301 3.59 16.93 -17.87
C ILE A 301 4.52 17.96 -18.53
N GLU A 302 5.56 17.51 -19.23
CA GLU A 302 6.53 18.41 -19.87
C GLU A 302 5.89 19.27 -20.97
N SER A 303 4.84 18.75 -21.62
CA SER A 303 4.06 19.51 -22.59
C SER A 303 3.02 20.40 -21.94
N GLY A 304 2.98 20.58 -20.61
CA GLY A 304 2.11 21.53 -19.91
C GLY A 304 0.62 21.19 -19.95
N TRP A 305 0.26 19.91 -20.03
CA TRP A 305 -1.13 19.44 -19.90
C TRP A 305 -1.56 19.27 -18.46
N VAL A 306 -0.63 18.78 -17.63
CA VAL A 306 -0.89 18.35 -16.27
C VAL A 306 -0.57 19.49 -15.31
N GLU A 307 -1.57 19.94 -14.56
CA GLU A 307 -1.42 20.96 -13.51
C GLU A 307 -1.09 20.32 -12.16
N SER A 308 -1.72 19.20 -11.81
CA SER A 308 -1.49 18.54 -10.51
C SER A 308 -1.64 17.03 -10.57
N VAL A 309 -0.82 16.31 -9.80
CA VAL A 309 -0.92 14.85 -9.60
C VAL A 309 -0.78 14.54 -8.11
N HIS A 310 -1.87 14.08 -7.49
CA HIS A 310 -1.79 13.44 -6.18
C HIS A 310 -1.61 11.93 -6.35
N CYS A 311 -0.69 11.33 -5.60
CA CYS A 311 -0.23 9.96 -5.86
C CYS A 311 -0.68 8.94 -4.81
N PHE A 312 -1.10 7.76 -5.28
CA PHE A 312 -1.37 6.60 -4.41
C PHE A 312 -0.07 6.03 -3.81
N GLY A 313 0.96 5.89 -4.64
CA GLY A 313 2.31 5.44 -4.30
C GLY A 313 3.35 6.10 -5.23
N THR A 314 4.53 5.50 -5.34
CA THR A 314 5.58 5.92 -6.28
C THR A 314 5.81 4.85 -7.35
N GLU A 315 6.45 5.21 -8.46
CA GLU A 315 6.98 4.25 -9.43
C GLU A 315 8.50 4.27 -9.38
N LEU A 316 9.11 3.09 -9.43
CA LEU A 316 10.55 2.94 -9.30
C LEU A 316 11.29 3.74 -10.39
N GLY A 317 12.17 4.63 -9.97
CA GLY A 317 12.98 5.48 -10.86
C GLY A 317 12.36 6.86 -11.18
N MET A 318 11.16 7.14 -10.67
CA MET A 318 10.51 8.45 -10.84
C MET A 318 10.86 9.47 -9.76
N GLU A 319 11.59 9.06 -8.71
CA GLU A 319 11.76 9.85 -7.49
C GLU A 319 12.42 11.21 -7.76
N ASN A 320 13.51 11.22 -8.54
CA ASN A 320 14.22 12.46 -8.88
C ASN A 320 13.41 13.36 -9.84
N TYR A 321 12.66 12.75 -10.75
CA TYR A 321 11.80 13.51 -11.67
C TYR A 321 10.69 14.23 -10.89
N ILE A 322 10.06 13.54 -9.93
CA ILE A 322 9.03 14.10 -9.08
C ILE A 322 9.58 15.24 -8.20
N ALA A 323 10.74 15.02 -7.56
CA ALA A 323 11.39 16.06 -6.76
C ALA A 323 11.73 17.32 -7.55
N ALA A 324 11.98 17.18 -8.86
CA ALA A 324 12.22 18.30 -9.77
C ALA A 324 10.93 18.95 -10.32
N ARG A 325 9.74 18.50 -9.90
CA ARG A 325 8.42 18.99 -10.36
C ARG A 325 7.47 19.28 -9.17
N PRO A 326 7.87 20.11 -8.19
CA PRO A 326 7.08 20.36 -6.99
C PRO A 326 5.77 21.13 -7.24
N ASP A 327 5.65 21.84 -8.37
CA ASP A 327 4.40 22.52 -8.74
C ASP A 327 3.32 21.53 -9.22
N VAL A 328 3.74 20.34 -9.67
CA VAL A 328 2.83 19.28 -10.18
C VAL A 328 2.54 18.24 -9.12
N PHE A 329 3.56 17.81 -8.39
CA PHE A 329 3.45 16.73 -7.40
C PHE A 329 3.47 17.24 -5.97
N PHE A 330 2.88 16.46 -5.06
CA PHE A 330 2.82 16.78 -3.64
C PHE A 330 4.12 16.38 -2.94
N THR A 331 5.11 17.28 -2.93
CA THR A 331 6.40 17.07 -2.27
C THR A 331 6.47 17.70 -0.89
N GLY A 332 7.14 17.02 0.05
CA GLY A 332 7.44 17.56 1.37
C GLY A 332 8.47 18.69 1.32
N ARG A 333 8.71 19.35 2.46
CA ARG A 333 9.76 20.39 2.57
C ARG A 333 11.17 19.83 2.36
N ASP A 334 11.34 18.53 2.55
CA ASP A 334 12.56 17.78 2.24
C ASP A 334 12.76 17.56 0.73
N GLY A 335 11.75 17.86 -0.09
CA GLY A 335 11.80 17.78 -1.55
C GLY A 335 11.30 16.45 -2.15
N SER A 336 11.13 15.39 -1.34
CA SER A 336 10.62 14.12 -1.85
C SER A 336 9.08 14.06 -1.87
N LEU A 337 8.53 13.17 -2.70
CA LEU A 337 7.08 12.89 -2.78
C LEU A 337 6.52 12.45 -1.41
N ARG A 338 5.31 12.88 -1.08
CA ARG A 338 4.44 12.28 -0.06
C ARG A 338 3.23 11.65 -0.75
N SER A 339 3.33 10.37 -1.09
CA SER A 339 2.17 9.61 -1.54
C SER A 339 1.21 9.36 -0.37
N ASN A 340 -0.06 9.08 -0.67
CA ASN A 340 -1.01 8.64 0.35
C ASN A 340 -2.14 7.89 -0.35
N ARG A 341 -2.17 6.56 -0.24
CA ARG A 341 -3.14 5.73 -0.96
C ARG A 341 -4.56 5.99 -0.48
N GLN A 342 -4.78 6.11 0.83
CA GLN A 342 -6.11 6.38 1.38
C GLN A 342 -6.67 7.71 0.87
N LEU A 343 -5.89 8.80 0.97
CA LEU A 343 -6.34 10.12 0.54
C LEU A 343 -6.50 10.20 -0.98
N CYS A 344 -5.60 9.59 -1.73
CA CYS A 344 -5.67 9.56 -3.19
C CYS A 344 -6.88 8.76 -3.69
N GLN A 345 -7.21 7.64 -3.04
CA GLN A 345 -8.42 6.86 -3.31
C GLN A 345 -9.69 7.66 -2.99
N LEU A 346 -9.72 8.38 -1.87
CA LEU A 346 -10.86 9.22 -1.52
C LEU A 346 -11.07 10.34 -2.55
N ALA A 347 -9.99 11.00 -2.99
CA ALA A 347 -10.05 11.98 -4.06
C ALA A 347 -10.47 11.35 -5.40
N GLY A 348 -9.99 10.14 -5.71
CA GLY A 348 -10.39 9.36 -6.89
C GLY A 348 -11.87 8.97 -6.89
N GLN A 349 -12.51 8.89 -5.72
CA GLN A 349 -13.94 8.62 -5.61
C GLN A 349 -14.79 9.89 -5.65
N TYR A 350 -14.39 10.94 -4.93
CA TYR A 350 -15.25 12.10 -4.65
C TYR A 350 -14.85 13.39 -5.35
N ALA A 351 -13.66 13.49 -5.94
CA ALA A 351 -13.10 14.74 -6.42
C ALA A 351 -12.60 14.71 -7.88
N VAL A 352 -12.72 13.57 -8.57
CA VAL A 352 -12.41 13.46 -10.00
C VAL A 352 -13.67 13.28 -10.83
N ASP A 353 -13.68 13.85 -12.03
CA ASP A 353 -14.82 13.75 -12.95
C ASP A 353 -14.95 12.34 -13.54
N LEU A 354 -13.83 11.63 -13.69
CA LEU A 354 -13.79 10.40 -14.47
C LEU A 354 -12.80 9.35 -13.93
N PHE A 355 -13.24 8.09 -13.96
CA PHE A 355 -12.39 6.90 -13.92
C PHE A 355 -12.45 6.18 -15.27
N ILE A 356 -11.30 5.68 -15.76
CA ILE A 356 -11.24 4.78 -16.90
C ILE A 356 -10.28 3.63 -16.61
N GLY A 357 -10.67 2.40 -16.96
CA GLY A 357 -9.86 1.21 -16.71
C GLY A 357 -10.08 0.12 -17.74
N ALA A 358 -9.52 -1.05 -17.46
CA ALA A 358 -9.68 -2.27 -18.24
C ALA A 358 -10.03 -3.44 -17.30
N THR A 359 -10.59 -4.49 -17.88
CA THR A 359 -11.04 -5.69 -17.16
C THR A 359 -10.82 -6.94 -18.01
N LEU A 360 -10.89 -8.12 -17.40
CA LEU A 360 -10.69 -9.39 -18.12
C LEU A 360 -11.98 -9.90 -18.75
N GLN A 361 -13.13 -9.67 -18.11
CA GLN A 361 -14.44 -10.15 -18.58
C GLN A 361 -15.51 -9.09 -18.37
N VAL A 362 -16.43 -9.02 -19.34
CA VAL A 362 -17.65 -8.20 -19.30
C VAL A 362 -18.79 -9.03 -19.88
N ASP A 363 -19.94 -9.09 -19.20
CA ASP A 363 -21.15 -9.74 -19.72
C ASP A 363 -22.02 -8.78 -20.55
N GLY A 364 -23.19 -9.25 -21.01
CA GLY A 364 -24.09 -8.46 -21.86
C GLY A 364 -24.75 -7.27 -21.14
N ASP A 365 -24.80 -7.29 -19.81
CA ASP A 365 -25.41 -6.24 -18.98
C ASP A 365 -24.37 -5.21 -18.52
N GLY A 366 -23.09 -5.44 -18.81
CA GLY A 366 -21.99 -4.54 -18.48
C GLY A 366 -21.35 -4.81 -17.12
N HIS A 367 -21.66 -5.93 -16.47
CA HIS A 367 -20.94 -6.34 -15.27
C HIS A 367 -19.52 -6.76 -15.64
N SER A 368 -18.54 -6.20 -14.93
CA SER A 368 -17.12 -6.35 -15.23
C SER A 368 -16.39 -7.04 -14.07
N SER A 369 -15.52 -8.00 -14.37
CA SER A 369 -14.69 -8.66 -13.36
C SER A 369 -13.31 -9.08 -13.88
N THR A 370 -12.34 -9.09 -12.98
CA THR A 370 -10.99 -9.64 -13.13
C THR A 370 -10.91 -11.10 -12.68
N VAL A 371 -11.89 -11.60 -11.92
CA VAL A 371 -11.92 -13.00 -11.47
C VAL A 371 -12.19 -13.90 -12.67
N THR A 372 -11.41 -14.97 -12.79
CA THR A 372 -11.60 -16.00 -13.82
C THR A 372 -11.56 -17.38 -13.19
N ARG A 373 -11.99 -18.42 -13.92
CA ARG A 373 -12.05 -19.79 -13.39
C ARG A 373 -10.69 -20.22 -12.81
N GLY A 374 -10.68 -20.59 -11.53
CA GLY A 374 -9.48 -21.03 -10.82
C GLY A 374 -8.45 -19.92 -10.53
N ARG A 375 -8.82 -18.64 -10.72
CA ARG A 375 -7.98 -17.49 -10.42
C ARG A 375 -8.80 -16.40 -9.74
N LEU A 376 -8.69 -16.37 -8.42
CA LEU A 376 -9.28 -15.35 -7.57
C LEU A 376 -8.42 -14.09 -7.63
N ALA A 377 -8.62 -13.29 -8.68
CA ALA A 377 -8.07 -11.96 -8.77
C ALA A 377 -8.69 -11.05 -7.68
N GLY A 378 -8.01 -9.95 -7.38
CA GLY A 378 -8.54 -8.89 -6.52
C GLY A 378 -9.51 -7.98 -7.25
#